data_AF-A0A9X1LD90-F1
#
_entry.id   AF-A0A9X1LD90-F1
#
_cell.length_a   1.000
_cell.length_b   1.000
_cell.length_c   1.000
_cell.angle_alpha   90.00
_cell.angle_beta   90.00
_cell.angle_gamma   90.00
#
_symmetry.space_group_name_H-M   'P 1'
#
loop_
_entity.id
_entity.type
_entity.pdbx_description
1 polymer ?
#
loop_
_entity_poly.entity_id
_entity_poly.type
_entity_poly.pdbx_seq_one_letter_code
_entity_poly.pdbx_strand_id
1 'polypeptide(L)'
;MTPAGEAEARRAALAALDRLIAVSPPCTVDEAMEALRRMVALRDGLVARQRAEGASPAFAARLACINAVLSLTWSGAVPIMGFRRERLEQARAALAALEEVAA
;
A
#
# COMPACT_ATOMS: atom_id res chain seq x y z
N MET A 1 -3.58 7.28 -14.59
CA MET A 1 -4.24 7.54 -13.29
C MET A 1 -4.16 9.03 -13.00
N THR A 2 -5.25 9.69 -12.61
CA THR A 2 -5.25 11.12 -12.26
C THR A 2 -4.83 11.31 -10.79
N PRO A 3 -4.45 12.52 -10.34
CA PRO A 3 -4.19 12.79 -8.92
C PRO A 3 -5.35 12.42 -7.99
N ALA A 4 -6.59 12.69 -8.43
CA ALA A 4 -7.79 12.27 -7.69
C ALA A 4 -7.94 10.73 -7.64
N GLY A 5 -7.60 10.03 -8.74
CA GLY A 5 -7.59 8.57 -8.79
C GLY A 5 -6.50 7.95 -7.91
N GLU A 6 -5.35 8.62 -7.77
CA GLU A 6 -4.27 8.21 -6.87
C GLU A 6 -4.69 8.33 -5.41
N ALA A 7 -5.33 9.45 -5.03
CA ALA A 7 -5.87 9.65 -3.68
C ALA A 7 -6.94 8.61 -3.32
N GLU A 8 -7.84 8.28 -4.27
CA GLU A 8 -8.84 7.23 -4.08
C GLU A 8 -8.21 5.85 -3.89
N ALA A 9 -7.26 5.48 -4.75
CA ALA A 9 -6.55 4.21 -4.66
C ALA A 9 -5.76 4.09 -3.34
N ARG A 10 -5.14 5.19 -2.88
CA ARG A 10 -4.45 5.24 -1.58
C ARG A 10 -5.41 5.06 -0.42
N ARG A 11 -6.56 5.77 -0.41
CA ARG A 11 -7.59 5.60 0.62
C ARG A 11 -8.11 4.17 0.69
N ALA A 12 -8.35 3.54 -0.46
CA ALA A 12 -8.79 2.16 -0.52
C ALA A 12 -7.74 1.18 0.05
N ALA A 13 -6.45 1.43 -0.22
CA ALA A 13 -5.34 0.64 0.32
C ALA A 13 -5.16 0.84 1.84
N LEU A 14 -5.28 2.08 2.34
CA LEU A 14 -5.27 2.38 3.77
C LEU A 14 -6.42 1.68 4.51
N ALA A 15 -7.64 1.79 3.98
CA ALA A 15 -8.80 1.12 4.57
C ALA A 15 -8.67 -0.41 4.60
N ALA A 16 -7.97 -1.00 3.62
CA ALA A 16 -7.66 -2.43 3.63
C ALA A 16 -6.66 -2.79 4.74
N LEU A 17 -5.58 -2.01 4.90
CA LEU A 17 -4.62 -2.19 6.00
C LEU A 17 -5.27 -2.00 7.39
N ASP A 18 -6.15 -1.02 7.53
CA ASP A 18 -6.90 -0.78 8.76
C ASP A 18 -7.73 -2.01 9.16
N ARG A 19 -8.41 -2.64 8.19
CA ARG A 19 -9.16 -3.88 8.45
C ARG A 19 -8.26 -5.03 8.87
N LEU A 20 -7.06 -5.16 8.27
CA LEU A 20 -6.08 -6.18 8.65
C LEU A 20 -5.56 -6.00 10.09
N ILE A 21 -5.46 -4.75 10.56
CA ILE A 21 -4.95 -4.41 11.90
C ILE A 21 -6.05 -4.49 12.96
N ALA A 22 -7.29 -4.12 12.62
CA ALA A 22 -8.34 -3.84 13.59
C ALA A 22 -9.01 -5.08 14.23
N VAL A 23 -8.83 -6.29 13.69
CA VAL A 23 -9.74 -7.40 14.03
C VAL A 23 -9.00 -8.63 14.55
N SER A 24 -9.40 -9.03 15.76
CA SER A 24 -9.46 -10.43 16.19
C SER A 24 -10.84 -10.95 15.75
N PRO A 25 -10.97 -12.07 15.02
CA PRO A 25 -9.96 -13.07 14.67
C PRO A 25 -8.97 -12.60 13.61
N PRO A 26 -7.78 -13.25 13.45
CA PRO A 26 -6.80 -12.88 12.45
C PRO A 26 -7.46 -12.81 11.08
N CYS A 27 -7.14 -11.76 10.32
CA CYS A 27 -7.72 -11.55 9.00
C CYS A 27 -7.63 -12.84 8.15
N THR A 28 -8.63 -13.05 7.31
CA THR A 28 -8.64 -14.14 6.35
C THR A 28 -7.55 -13.93 5.28
N VAL A 29 -7.06 -15.03 4.70
CA VAL A 29 -6.13 -14.95 3.56
C VAL A 29 -6.74 -14.10 2.42
N ASP A 30 -8.06 -14.14 2.23
CA ASP A 30 -8.75 -13.34 1.22
C ASP A 30 -8.68 -11.83 1.48
N GLU A 31 -8.81 -11.40 2.74
CA GLU A 31 -8.65 -9.99 3.14
C GLU A 31 -7.21 -9.52 2.95
N ALA A 32 -6.23 -10.34 3.31
CA ALA A 32 -4.82 -10.08 3.05
C ALA A 32 -4.54 -9.93 1.55
N MET A 33 -5.09 -10.85 0.74
CA MET A 33 -4.94 -10.83 -0.72
C MET A 33 -5.66 -9.65 -1.36
N GLU A 34 -6.79 -9.20 -0.81
CA GLU A 34 -7.46 -7.98 -1.26
C GLU A 34 -6.61 -6.74 -0.97
N ALA A 35 -6.02 -6.62 0.22
CA ALA A 35 -5.11 -5.52 0.55
C ALA A 35 -3.90 -5.47 -0.41
N LEU A 36 -3.29 -6.63 -0.68
CA LEU A 36 -2.23 -6.80 -1.68
C LEU A 36 -2.65 -6.34 -3.08
N ARG A 37 -3.83 -6.78 -3.54
CA ARG A 37 -4.37 -6.38 -4.86
C ARG A 37 -4.57 -4.87 -4.96
N ARG A 38 -5.06 -4.22 -3.90
CA ARG A 38 -5.24 -2.75 -3.86
C ARG A 38 -3.92 -2.00 -3.96
N MET A 39 -2.89 -2.43 -3.25
CA MET A 39 -1.56 -1.81 -3.32
C MET A 39 -0.87 -2.05 -4.67
N VAL A 40 -1.05 -3.24 -5.27
CA VAL A 40 -0.57 -3.52 -6.63
C VAL A 40 -1.24 -2.60 -7.64
N ALA A 41 -2.56 -2.40 -7.55
CA ALA A 41 -3.28 -1.49 -8.44
C ALA A 41 -2.78 -0.04 -8.30
N LEU A 42 -2.49 0.42 -7.07
CA LEU A 42 -1.90 1.74 -6.84
C LEU A 42 -0.51 1.86 -7.49
N ARG A 43 0.37 0.86 -7.30
CA ARG A 43 1.68 0.81 -7.96
C ARG A 43 1.57 0.90 -9.47
N ASP A 44 0.69 0.08 -10.06
CA ASP A 44 0.54 -0.02 -11.51
C ASP A 44 0.01 1.29 -12.09
N GLY A 45 -0.90 1.96 -11.38
CA GLY A 45 -1.34 3.30 -11.70
C GLY A 45 -0.22 4.34 -11.68
N LEU A 46 0.67 4.29 -10.68
CA LEU A 46 1.84 5.18 -10.58
C LEU A 46 2.85 4.92 -11.70
N VAL A 47 3.12 3.65 -12.02
CA VAL A 47 4.01 3.27 -13.14
C VAL A 47 3.42 3.75 -14.47
N ALA A 48 2.13 3.54 -14.71
CA ALA A 48 1.46 4.00 -15.93
C ALA A 48 1.54 5.52 -16.06
N ARG A 49 1.35 6.24 -14.96
CA ARG A 49 1.46 7.70 -14.90
C ARG A 49 2.89 8.18 -15.16
N GLN A 50 3.89 7.55 -14.55
CA GLN A 50 5.31 7.83 -14.80
C GLN A 50 5.70 7.59 -16.27
N ARG A 51 5.16 6.55 -16.91
CA ARG A 51 5.40 6.28 -18.34
C ARG A 51 4.80 7.35 -19.24
N ALA A 52 3.66 7.92 -18.86
CA ALA A 52 2.98 8.97 -19.63
C ALA A 52 3.57 10.37 -19.41
N GLU A 53 3.94 10.71 -18.17
CA GLU A 53 4.43 12.03 -17.77
C GLU A 53 5.96 12.15 -17.77
N GLY A 54 6.67 11.02 -17.88
CA GLY A 54 8.12 10.95 -17.75
C GLY A 54 8.57 10.63 -16.31
N ALA A 55 9.79 10.12 -16.19
CA ALA A 55 10.37 9.81 -14.88
C ALA A 55 10.67 11.10 -14.10
N SER A 56 10.32 11.10 -12.81
CA SER A 56 10.67 12.18 -11.88
C SER A 56 11.12 11.62 -10.53
N PRO A 57 11.91 12.38 -9.74
CA PRO A 57 12.26 11.99 -8.38
C PRO A 57 11.02 11.74 -7.49
N ALA A 58 9.95 12.49 -7.71
CA ALA A 58 8.68 12.30 -6.99
C ALA A 58 8.03 10.94 -7.31
N PHE A 59 8.01 10.53 -8.58
CA PHE A 59 7.54 9.19 -8.95
C PHE A 59 8.43 8.10 -8.37
N ALA A 60 9.76 8.27 -8.40
CA ALA A 60 10.69 7.31 -7.82
C ALA A 60 10.46 7.13 -6.32
N ALA A 61 10.29 8.22 -5.57
CA ALA A 61 10.00 8.20 -4.15
C ALA A 61 8.66 7.51 -3.83
N ARG A 62 7.59 7.85 -4.56
CA ARG A 62 6.27 7.21 -4.38
C ARG A 62 6.32 5.72 -4.69
N LEU A 63 6.95 5.31 -5.79
CA LEU A 63 7.08 3.91 -6.18
C LEU A 63 7.94 3.12 -5.16
N ALA A 64 9.04 3.70 -4.67
CA ALA A 64 9.85 3.09 -3.63
C ALA A 64 9.06 2.86 -2.34
N CYS A 65 8.27 3.84 -1.92
CA CYS A 65 7.37 3.73 -0.77
C CYS A 65 6.35 2.60 -0.96
N ILE A 66 5.61 2.57 -2.08
CA ILE A 66 4.62 1.51 -2.34
C ILE A 66 5.26 0.12 -2.35
N ASN A 67 6.46 -0.04 -2.92
CA ASN A 67 7.17 -1.31 -2.92
C ASN A 67 7.57 -1.76 -1.51
N ALA A 68 7.96 -0.83 -0.64
CA ALA A 68 8.21 -1.12 0.76
C ALA A 68 6.93 -1.56 1.50
N VAL A 69 5.80 -0.85 1.28
CA VAL A 69 4.50 -1.20 1.86
C VAL A 69 4.03 -2.60 1.41
N LEU A 70 4.19 -2.93 0.12
CA LEU A 70 3.91 -4.28 -0.41
C LEU A 70 4.73 -5.36 0.29
N SER A 71 6.03 -5.11 0.49
CA SER A 71 6.94 -6.04 1.16
C SER A 71 6.58 -6.25 2.63
N LEU A 72 6.25 -5.16 3.33
CA LEU A 72 5.80 -5.20 4.74
C LEU A 72 4.46 -5.92 4.89
N THR A 73 3.53 -5.70 3.96
CA THR A 73 2.22 -6.37 3.99
C THR A 73 2.34 -7.86 3.70
N TRP A 74 3.13 -8.24 2.68
CA TRP A 74 3.40 -9.65 2.37
C TRP A 74 4.03 -10.38 3.55
N SER A 75 5.03 -9.77 4.19
CA SER A 75 5.69 -10.36 5.37
C SER A 75 4.84 -10.35 6.65
N GLY A 76 3.81 -9.48 6.74
CA GLY A 76 2.91 -9.36 7.88
C GLY A 76 1.65 -10.22 7.80
N ALA A 77 1.14 -10.47 6.59
CA ALA A 77 -0.16 -11.07 6.35
C ALA A 77 -0.11 -12.53 5.87
N VAL A 78 1.04 -13.04 5.40
CA VAL A 78 1.13 -14.42 4.90
C VAL A 78 1.33 -15.43 6.05
N PRO A 79 0.56 -16.55 6.10
CA PRO A 79 0.41 -17.38 7.31
C PRO A 79 1.62 -18.24 7.71
N ILE A 80 2.76 -18.16 7.02
CA ILE A 80 3.90 -19.08 7.24
C ILE A 80 4.52 -18.91 8.64
N MET A 81 4.25 -17.79 9.34
CA MET A 81 4.78 -17.48 10.69
C MET A 81 3.76 -16.80 11.63
N GLY A 82 2.47 -16.80 11.29
CA GLY A 82 1.46 -16.01 12.00
C GLY A 82 1.49 -14.50 11.69
N PHE A 83 0.38 -13.83 11.98
CA PHE A 83 0.14 -12.42 11.68
C PHE A 83 1.12 -11.49 12.43
N ARG A 84 2.07 -10.84 11.73
CA ARG A 84 3.02 -9.89 12.36
C ARG A 84 2.45 -8.48 12.34
N ARG A 85 1.59 -8.17 13.31
CA ARG A 85 0.89 -6.88 13.47
C ARG A 85 1.80 -5.66 13.29
N GLU A 86 2.98 -5.65 13.91
CA GLU A 86 3.95 -4.55 13.83
C GLU A 86 4.33 -4.21 12.38
N ARG A 87 4.44 -5.22 11.49
CA ARG A 87 4.76 -5.01 10.07
C ARG A 87 3.61 -4.35 9.32
N LEU A 88 2.37 -4.68 9.66
CA LEU A 88 1.18 -4.07 9.08
C LEU A 88 1.03 -2.61 9.54
N GLU A 89 1.31 -2.33 10.81
CA GLU A 89 1.31 -0.97 11.35
C GLU A 89 2.38 -0.10 10.67
N GLN A 90 3.58 -0.64 10.44
CA GLN A 90 4.63 0.03 9.66
C GLN A 90 4.20 0.29 8.21
N ALA A 91 3.59 -0.71 7.56
CA ALA A 91 3.08 -0.56 6.19
C ALA A 91 2.02 0.56 6.11
N ARG A 92 1.09 0.59 7.06
CA ARG A 92 0.05 1.62 7.16
C ARG A 92 0.65 3.02 7.35
N ALA A 93 1.58 3.16 8.29
CA ALA A 93 2.23 4.45 8.56
C ALA A 93 2.97 4.99 7.33
N ALA A 94 3.71 4.13 6.64
CA ALA A 94 4.42 4.51 5.42
C ALA A 94 3.46 4.91 4.29
N LEU A 95 2.35 4.19 4.12
CA LEU A 95 1.34 4.52 3.10
C LEU A 95 0.60 5.83 3.41
N ALA A 96 0.38 6.16 4.69
CA ALA A 96 -0.25 7.41 5.11
C ALA A 96 0.63 8.65 4.80
N ALA A 97 1.95 8.52 4.96
CA ALA A 97 2.91 9.62 4.78
C ALA A 97 3.11 10.06 3.32
N LEU A 98 2.56 9.35 2.33
CA LEU A 98 2.73 9.65 0.90
C LEU A 98 2.21 11.03 0.45
N GLU A 99 1.33 11.68 1.21
CA GLU A 99 0.88 13.06 0.93
C GLU A 99 1.76 14.14 1.54
N GLU A 100 2.43 13.89 2.66
CA GLU A 100 3.20 14.92 3.37
C GLU A 100 4.51 15.29 2.65
N VAL A 101 4.97 14.46 1.71
CA VAL A 101 6.20 14.72 0.91
C VAL A 101 5.92 15.63 -0.32
N ALA A 102 4.74 16.25 -0.39
CA ALA A 102 4.33 17.12 -1.51
C ALA A 102 4.31 18.63 -1.16
N ALA A 103 5.08 19.06 -0.16
CA ALA A 103 5.35 20.48 0.12
C ALA A 103 6.73 20.90 -0.42
#